data_AF-A0A7J9ITP3-F1
#
_entry.id   AF-A0A7J9ITP3-F1
#
_cell.length_a   1.000
_cell.length_b   1.000
_cell.length_c   1.000
_cell.angle_alpha   90.00
_cell.angle_beta   90.00
_cell.angle_gamma   90.00
#
_symmetry.space_group_name_H-M   'P 1'
#
loop_
_entity.id
_entity.type
_entity.pdbx_description
1 polymer ?
#
loop_
_entity_poly.entity_id
_entity_poly.type
_entity_poly.pdbx_seq_one_letter_code
_entity_poly.pdbx_strand_id
1 'polypeptide(L)'
;YARHCLEDCSELYSGAGSSIQSGGKAFEGKDYGTANAEISSAMDAPDTCEEQFKEKKGYVSPLTKENNNFFQLLAIILSFMNLVPK
;
A
#
# COMPACT_ATOMS: atom_id res chain seq x y z
N TYR A 1 -9.51 -16.28 13.55
CA TYR A 1 -8.17 -15.93 13.04
C TYR A 1 -8.29 -15.25 11.68
N ALA A 2 -8.66 -15.94 10.60
CA ALA A 2 -8.83 -15.30 9.28
C ALA A 2 -9.69 -14.02 9.29
N ARG A 3 -10.83 -14.00 10.01
CA ARG A 3 -11.65 -12.79 10.18
C ARG A 3 -10.87 -11.61 10.81
N HIS A 4 -10.10 -11.87 11.86
CA HIS A 4 -9.29 -10.85 12.53
C HIS A 4 -8.23 -10.30 11.58
N CYS A 5 -7.50 -11.18 10.88
CA CYS A 5 -6.55 -10.75 9.86
C CYS A 5 -7.21 -9.89 8.77
N LEU A 6 -8.45 -10.20 8.36
CA LEU A 6 -9.19 -9.37 7.40
C LEU A 6 -9.62 -8.01 7.98
N GLU A 7 -9.99 -7.96 9.26
CA GLU A 7 -10.28 -6.71 9.97
C GLU A 7 -9.02 -5.84 10.05
N ASP A 8 -7.87 -6.40 10.43
CA ASP A 8 -6.58 -5.71 10.45
C ASP A 8 -6.15 -5.25 9.05
N CYS A 9 -6.27 -6.09 8.03
CA CYS A 9 -6.00 -5.71 6.63
C CYS A 9 -6.90 -4.55 6.20
N SER A 10 -8.18 -4.53 6.61
CA SER A 10 -9.09 -3.43 6.29
C SER A 10 -8.61 -2.10 6.88
N GLU A 11 -8.05 -2.11 8.09
CA GLU A 11 -7.47 -0.92 8.71
C GLU A 11 -6.20 -0.46 7.98
N LEU A 12 -5.30 -1.39 7.65
CA LEU A 12 -4.10 -1.12 6.86
C LEU A 12 -4.44 -0.48 5.51
N TYR A 13 -5.40 -1.04 4.78
CA TYR A 13 -5.81 -0.52 3.47
C TYR A 13 -6.54 0.83 3.56
N SER A 14 -7.29 1.08 4.64
CA SER A 14 -7.86 2.41 4.91
C SER A 14 -6.77 3.46 5.12
N GLY A 15 -5.73 3.11 5.88
CA GLY A 15 -4.52 3.93 6.03
C GLY A 15 -3.80 4.18 4.71
N ALA A 16 -3.55 3.12 3.94
CA ALA A 16 -2.93 3.22 2.62
C ALA A 16 -3.75 4.08 1.64
N GLY A 17 -5.08 3.97 1.66
CA GLY A 17 -5.96 4.82 0.86
C GLY A 17 -5.85 6.30 1.24
N SER A 18 -5.73 6.60 2.53
CA SER A 18 -5.50 7.96 3.02
C SER A 18 -4.15 8.51 2.57
N SER A 19 -3.08 7.71 2.65
CA SER A 19 -1.76 8.06 2.12
C SER A 19 -1.76 8.28 0.61
N ILE A 20 -2.43 7.43 -0.17
CA ILE A 20 -2.57 7.64 -1.63
C ILE A 20 -3.27 8.98 -1.93
N GLN A 21 -4.34 9.31 -1.18
CA GLN A 21 -5.02 10.59 -1.36
C GLN A 21 -4.12 11.79 -0.99
N SER A 22 -3.38 11.68 0.11
CA SER A 22 -2.39 12.69 0.54
C SER A 22 -1.30 12.88 -0.53
N GLY A 23 -0.72 11.77 -1.00
CA GLY A 23 0.31 11.76 -2.02
C GLY A 23 -0.16 12.33 -3.36
N GLY A 24 -1.41 12.06 -3.77
CA GLY A 24 -2.03 12.67 -4.95
C GLY A 24 -2.12 14.19 -4.85
N LYS A 25 -2.61 14.71 -3.71
CA LYS A 25 -2.67 16.17 -3.45
C LYS A 25 -1.28 16.81 -3.44
N ALA A 26 -0.30 16.15 -2.82
CA ALA A 26 1.09 16.61 -2.80
C ALA A 26 1.68 16.66 -4.22
N PHE A 27 1.42 15.64 -5.04
CA PHE A 27 1.85 15.60 -6.43
C PHE A 27 1.24 16.75 -7.26
N GLU A 28 -0.06 17.01 -7.12
CA GLU A 28 -0.73 18.16 -7.76
C GLU A 28 -0.12 19.50 -7.34
N GLY A 29 0.28 19.60 -6.07
CA GLY A 29 1.00 20.74 -5.50
C GLY A 29 2.49 20.81 -5.88
N LYS A 30 3.00 19.84 -6.67
CA LYS A 30 4.42 19.67 -7.03
C LYS A 30 5.34 19.42 -5.83
N ASP A 31 4.78 19.03 -4.68
CA ASP A 31 5.56 18.52 -3.55
C ASP A 31 5.83 17.03 -3.77
N TYR A 32 6.79 16.75 -4.65
CA TYR A 32 7.16 15.38 -5.00
C TYR A 32 7.83 14.63 -3.85
N GLY A 33 8.40 15.34 -2.88
CA GLY A 33 8.98 14.73 -1.69
C GLY A 33 7.90 14.08 -0.83
N THR A 34 6.86 14.85 -0.49
CA THR A 34 5.70 14.33 0.25
C THR A 34 4.95 13.28 -0.56
N ALA A 35 4.74 13.50 -1.87
CA ALA A 35 4.10 12.52 -2.73
C ALA A 35 4.82 11.17 -2.71
N ASN A 36 6.16 11.18 -2.84
CA ASN A 36 6.96 9.96 -2.80
C ASN A 36 6.88 9.25 -1.45
N ALA A 37 6.95 10.00 -0.35
CA ALA A 37 6.87 9.44 1.00
C ALA A 37 5.52 8.76 1.25
N GLU A 38 4.42 9.43 0.87
CA GLU A 38 3.06 8.93 1.09
C GLU A 38 2.74 7.69 0.24
N ILE A 39 3.09 7.68 -1.05
CA ILE A 39 2.91 6.50 -1.90
C ILE A 39 3.78 5.33 -1.42
N SER A 40 5.02 5.60 -0.97
CA SER A 40 5.87 4.56 -0.38
C SER A 40 5.25 3.97 0.88
N SER A 41 4.70 4.82 1.77
CA SER A 41 4.03 4.35 2.99
C SER A 41 2.81 3.49 2.71
N ALA A 42 2.03 3.82 1.67
CA ALA A 42 0.89 2.99 1.27
C ALA A 42 1.32 1.58 0.81
N MET A 43 2.54 1.44 0.30
CA MET A 43 3.06 0.19 -0.26
C MET A 43 3.32 -0.90 0.80
N ASP A 44 3.40 -0.53 2.08
CA ASP A 44 3.63 -1.48 3.18
C ASP A 44 2.37 -2.30 3.54
N ALA A 45 1.18 -1.78 3.20
CA ALA A 45 -0.10 -2.42 3.52
C ALA A 45 -0.29 -3.83 2.94
N PRO A 46 -0.06 -4.09 1.62
CA PRO A 46 -0.22 -5.43 1.05
C PRO A 46 0.72 -6.46 1.69
N ASP A 47 1.99 -6.10 1.93
CA ASP A 47 2.98 -6.99 2.53
C ASP A 47 2.62 -7.31 3.99
N THR A 48 2.28 -6.28 4.77
CA THR A 48 1.86 -6.46 6.17
C THR A 48 0.59 -7.29 6.27
N CYS A 49 -0.38 -7.08 5.37
CA CYS A 49 -1.59 -7.89 5.30
C CYS A 49 -1.27 -9.37 4.98
N GLU A 50 -0.35 -9.62 4.04
CA GLU A 50 0.04 -10.98 3.65
C GLU A 50 0.78 -11.72 4.78
N GLU A 51 1.69 -11.04 5.48
CA GLU A 51 2.48 -11.63 6.57
C GLU A 51 1.60 -12.08 7.75
N GLN A 52 0.54 -11.34 8.08
CA GLN A 52 -0.38 -11.72 9.16
C GLN A 52 -1.02 -13.10 8.96
N PHE A 53 -1.32 -13.50 7.72
CA PHE A 53 -1.85 -14.83 7.47
C PHE A 53 -0.79 -15.93 7.60
N LYS A 54 0.50 -15.59 7.44
CA LYS A 54 1.63 -16.54 7.55
C LYS A 54 2.03 -16.83 8.99
N GLU A 55 1.69 -15.97 9.94
CA GLU A 55 2.00 -16.17 11.37
C GLU A 55 1.38 -17.47 11.93
N LYS A 56 0.25 -17.92 11.38
CA LYS A 56 -0.41 -19.16 11.80
C LYS A 56 -0.42 -20.21 10.69
N LYS A 57 0.24 -21.35 10.96
CA LYS A 57 0.25 -22.51 10.04
C LYS A 57 -1.16 -22.94 9.65
N GLY A 58 -1.34 -23.25 8.36
CA GLY A 58 -2.60 -23.70 7.78
C GLY A 58 -3.53 -22.57 7.32
N TYR A 59 -3.13 -21.30 7.50
CA TYR A 59 -3.83 -20.16 6.93
C TYR A 59 -3.11 -19.66 5.68
N VAL A 60 -3.91 -19.22 4.71
CA VAL A 60 -3.46 -18.60 3.47
C VAL A 60 -4.30 -17.34 3.30
N SER A 61 -3.65 -16.25 2.90
CA SER A 61 -4.33 -15.00 2.61
C SER A 61 -5.31 -15.20 1.44
N PRO A 62 -6.61 -14.86 1.61
CA PRO A 62 -7.53 -14.84 0.49
C PRO A 62 -7.33 -13.61 -0.42
N LEU A 63 -6.38 -12.73 -0.07
CA LEU A 63 -6.11 -11.44 -0.73
C LEU A 63 -4.75 -11.42 -1.44
N THR A 64 -4.02 -12.54 -1.53
CA THR A 64 -2.66 -12.55 -2.10
C THR A 64 -2.59 -11.92 -3.49
N LYS A 65 -3.61 -12.15 -4.34
CA LYS A 65 -3.65 -11.57 -5.69
C LYS A 65 -3.85 -10.05 -5.62
N GLU A 66 -4.78 -9.60 -4.80
CA GLU A 66 -5.11 -8.20 -4.59
C GLU A 66 -3.91 -7.44 -3.97
N ASN A 67 -3.24 -8.04 -2.99
CA ASN A 67 -2.01 -7.53 -2.37
C ASN A 67 -0.92 -7.31 -3.43
N ASN A 68 -0.66 -8.32 -4.28
CA ASN A 68 0.32 -8.22 -5.35
C ASN A 68 -0.04 -7.16 -6.39
N ASN A 69 -1.31 -7.07 -6.78
CA ASN A 69 -1.78 -6.06 -7.73
C ASN A 69 -1.61 -4.65 -7.17
N PHE A 70 -1.98 -4.45 -5.90
CA PHE A 70 -1.85 -3.16 -5.23
C PHE A 70 -0.38 -2.72 -5.13
N PHE A 71 0.52 -3.62 -4.72
CA PHE A 71 1.95 -3.37 -4.70
C PHE A 71 2.48 -2.94 -6.09
N GLN A 72 2.13 -3.69 -7.14
CA GLN A 72 2.58 -3.37 -8.50
C GLN A 72 2.08 -2.01 -8.99
N LEU A 73 0.83 -1.65 -8.68
CA LEU A 73 0.29 -0.33 -9.04
C LEU A 73 1.05 0.80 -8.36
N LEU A 74 1.36 0.68 -7.06
CA LEU A 74 2.16 1.67 -6.35
C LEU A 74 3.61 1.73 -6.85
N ALA A 75 4.22 0.59 -7.17
CA ALA A 75 5.56 0.56 -7.76
C ALA A 75 5.62 1.26 -9.13
N ILE A 76 4.57 1.14 -9.96
CA ILE A 76 4.44 1.89 -11.22
C ILE A 76 4.37 3.40 -10.95
N ILE A 77 3.57 3.83 -9.97
CA ILE A 77 3.46 5.24 -9.58
C ILE A 77 4.82 5.78 -9.11
N LEU A 78 5.52 5.06 -8.23
CA LEU A 78 6.87 5.42 -7.77
C LEU A 78 7.87 5.52 -8.95
N SER A 79 7.76 4.62 -9.93
CA SER A 79 8.60 4.65 -11.13
C SER A 79 8.38 5.93 -11.95
N PHE A 80 7.13 6.37 -12.10
CA PHE A 80 6.83 7.66 -12.73
C PHE A 80 7.28 8.86 -11.91
N MET A 81 7.23 8.78 -10.57
CA MET A 81 7.75 9.85 -9.70
C MET A 81 9.26 10.05 -9.84
N ASN A 82 10.03 9.04 -10.25
CA ASN A 82 11.45 9.23 -10.54
C ASN A 82 11.71 10.01 -11.85
N LEU A 83 10.69 10.23 -12.67
CA LEU A 83 10.78 10.95 -13.94
C LEU A 83 10.37 12.43 -13.83
N VAL A 84 9.77 12.86 -12.71
CA VAL A 84 9.43 14.28 -12.54
C VAL A 84 10.70 15.10 -12.27
N PRO A 85 10.77 16.34 -12.79
CA PRO A 85 11.88 17.25 -12.48
C PRO A 85 11.93 17.53 -10.98
N LYS A 86 13.12 17.35 -10.39
CA LYS A 86 13.39 17.68 -8.99
C LYS A 86 13.56 19.18 -8.79
#